data_AF-A0A402AAF2-F1
#
_entry.id   AF-A0A402AAF2-F1
#
_cell.length_a   1.000
_cell.length_b   1.000
_cell.length_c   1.000
_cell.angle_alpha   90.00
_cell.angle_beta   90.00
_cell.angle_gamma   90.00
#
_symmetry.space_group_name_H-M   'P 1'
#
loop_
_entity.id
_entity.type
_entity.pdbx_description
1 polymer ?
#
loop_
_entity_poly.entity_id
_entity_poly.type
_entity_poly.pdbx_seq_one_letter_code
_entity_poly.pdbx_strand_id
1 'polypeptide(L)'
;MVYSHRNMVEEQKEAAQKVQQITTICEGLSIKLDPVDWQNFGMRAGVTVNKIKIADLIELTRQDSASILRSIQIKLFEHAALQAMGARPDLKVLIWSPVDVVQPQAFASLWILTVETNKRIAIAEYIRDGQRIYEQYTLNVNDRQQLTQLFGPLHKGEYHIGDVVTIEDHQQKSAGKIVYVLPAGKESTSRKYTARSGSMSMRGKVATNEVSSRYIVDCQDGFPHMVNQWQVMIEADDESKSSSPSSSVSV
;
A
#
# COMPACT_ATOMS: atom_id res chain seq x y z
N MET A 1 38.97 26.19 -11.11
CA MET A 1 39.35 24.98 -10.34
C MET A 1 39.62 23.89 -11.37
N VAL A 2 40.88 23.58 -11.66
CA VAL A 2 41.25 22.66 -12.76
C VAL A 2 41.22 21.24 -12.20
N TYR A 3 40.22 20.46 -12.61
CA TYR A 3 40.17 19.04 -12.28
C TYR A 3 41.32 18.33 -12.99
N SER A 4 42.24 17.75 -12.22
CA SER A 4 43.34 16.93 -12.72
C SER A 4 42.79 15.75 -13.53
N HIS A 5 43.35 15.49 -14.71
CA HIS A 5 43.01 14.31 -15.53
C HIS A 5 43.12 12.98 -14.77
N ARG A 6 44.02 12.90 -13.77
CA ARG A 6 44.20 11.70 -12.95
C ARG A 6 42.97 11.40 -12.09
N ASN A 7 42.31 12.45 -11.58
CA ASN A 7 41.09 12.32 -10.77
C ASN A 7 39.91 11.84 -11.63
N MET A 8 39.86 12.24 -12.91
CA MET A 8 38.80 11.85 -13.83
C MET A 8 38.87 10.36 -14.20
N VAL A 9 40.07 9.81 -14.40
CA VAL A 9 40.27 8.38 -14.71
C VAL A 9 39.94 7.50 -13.52
N GLU A 10 40.31 7.92 -12.30
CA GLU A 10 39.97 7.21 -11.07
C GLU A 10 38.46 7.22 -10.82
N GLU A 11 37.79 8.36 -11.02
CA GLU A 11 36.34 8.48 -10.89
C GLU A 11 35.59 7.60 -11.90
N GLN A 12 36.03 7.56 -13.16
CA GLN A 12 35.43 6.69 -14.18
C GLN A 12 35.61 5.20 -13.86
N LYS A 13 36.78 4.82 -13.34
CA LYS A 13 37.04 3.43 -12.91
C LYS A 13 36.17 3.04 -11.73
N GLU A 14 36.01 3.93 -10.76
CA GLU A 14 35.11 3.73 -9.62
C GLU A 14 33.66 3.57 -10.11
N ALA A 15 33.19 4.48 -10.97
CA ALA A 15 31.83 4.43 -11.52
C ALA A 15 31.57 3.11 -12.26
N ALA A 16 32.49 2.65 -13.11
CA ALA A 16 32.36 1.38 -13.82
C ALA A 16 32.22 0.19 -12.85
N GLN A 17 33.06 0.13 -11.81
CA GLN A 17 33.01 -0.93 -10.79
C GLN A 17 31.67 -0.90 -10.03
N LYS A 18 31.18 0.31 -9.69
CA LYS A 18 29.92 0.48 -8.98
C LYS A 18 28.71 0.14 -9.84
N VAL A 19 28.70 0.47 -11.12
CA VAL A 19 27.66 0.02 -12.05
C VAL A 19 27.62 -1.50 -12.11
N GLN A 20 28.76 -2.16 -12.21
CA GLN A 20 28.82 -3.63 -12.22
C GLN A 20 28.26 -4.22 -10.93
N GLN A 21 28.64 -3.68 -9.77
CA GLN A 21 28.13 -4.13 -8.48
C GLN A 21 26.60 -4.00 -8.39
N ILE A 22 26.05 -2.84 -8.76
CA ILE A 22 24.60 -2.59 -8.72
C ILE A 22 23.85 -3.46 -9.73
N THR A 23 24.44 -3.71 -10.89
CA THR A 23 23.90 -4.64 -11.91
C THR A 23 23.77 -6.04 -11.34
N THR A 24 24.84 -6.59 -10.76
CA THR A 24 24.81 -7.92 -10.13
C THR A 24 23.77 -8.03 -9.02
N ILE A 25 23.65 -7.00 -8.18
CA ILE A 25 22.62 -6.96 -7.13
C ILE A 25 21.22 -7.01 -7.75
N CYS A 26 20.96 -6.18 -8.77
CA CYS A 26 19.66 -6.12 -9.42
C CYS A 26 19.32 -7.43 -10.15
N GLU A 27 20.28 -8.05 -10.83
CA GLU A 27 20.09 -9.35 -11.47
C GLU A 27 19.74 -10.44 -10.45
N GLY A 28 20.45 -10.48 -9.31
CA GLY A 28 20.12 -11.38 -8.20
C GLY A 28 18.75 -11.14 -7.57
N LEU A 29 18.17 -9.96 -7.79
CA LEU A 29 16.83 -9.58 -7.35
C LEU A 29 15.77 -9.72 -8.45
N SER A 30 16.10 -10.33 -9.60
CA SER A 30 15.21 -10.43 -10.77
C SER A 30 14.82 -9.07 -11.35
N ILE A 31 15.76 -8.11 -11.36
CA ILE A 31 15.59 -6.76 -11.91
C ILE A 31 16.64 -6.54 -12.98
N LYS A 32 16.20 -6.16 -14.19
CA LYS A 32 17.09 -5.78 -15.29
C LYS A 32 17.26 -4.26 -15.31
N LEU A 33 18.49 -3.78 -15.15
CA LEU A 33 18.81 -2.37 -15.30
C LEU A 33 18.87 -2.00 -16.79
N ASP A 34 18.50 -0.75 -17.10
CA ASP A 34 18.83 -0.17 -18.39
C ASP A 34 20.33 0.18 -18.45
N PRO A 35 20.90 0.43 -19.64
CA PRO A 35 22.27 0.91 -19.77
C PRO A 35 22.50 2.21 -18.98
N VAL A 36 23.50 2.19 -18.09
CA VAL A 36 23.89 3.36 -17.27
C VAL A 36 25.02 4.11 -17.97
N ASP A 37 24.83 5.39 -18.29
CA ASP A 37 25.84 6.24 -18.94
C ASP A 37 26.87 6.78 -17.93
N TRP A 38 27.62 5.88 -17.31
CA TRP A 38 28.67 6.23 -16.35
C TRP A 38 29.89 6.86 -17.01
N GLN A 39 30.08 6.72 -18.32
CA GLN A 39 31.23 7.29 -19.04
C GLN A 39 31.15 8.81 -19.09
N ASN A 40 29.95 9.35 -19.36
CA ASN A 40 29.73 10.79 -19.45
C ASN A 40 29.39 11.42 -18.09
N PHE A 41 28.75 10.68 -17.18
CA PHE A 41 28.21 11.23 -15.93
C PHE A 41 28.89 10.71 -14.65
N GLY A 42 29.85 9.79 -14.76
CA GLY A 42 30.59 9.23 -13.63
C GLY A 42 29.67 8.67 -12.55
N MET A 43 29.95 9.00 -11.29
CA MET A 43 29.15 8.58 -10.13
C MET A 43 27.75 9.23 -10.06
N ARG A 44 27.48 10.24 -10.89
CA ARG A 44 26.17 10.90 -10.99
C ARG A 44 25.29 10.32 -12.10
N ALA A 45 25.74 9.27 -12.78
CA ALA A 45 24.93 8.61 -13.79
C ALA A 45 23.61 8.11 -13.17
N GLY A 46 22.50 8.44 -13.83
CA GLY A 46 21.18 7.98 -13.41
C GLY A 46 21.05 6.48 -13.63
N VAL A 47 20.63 5.76 -12.60
CA VAL A 47 20.27 4.34 -12.70
C VAL A 47 18.78 4.24 -13.00
N THR A 48 18.44 3.62 -14.12
CA THR A 48 17.06 3.47 -14.57
C THR A 48 16.68 1.99 -14.70
N VAL A 49 15.40 1.71 -14.47
CA VAL A 49 14.78 0.41 -14.73
C VAL A 49 13.54 0.68 -15.57
N ASN A 50 13.43 0.02 -16.73
CA ASN A 50 12.33 0.24 -17.68
C ASN A 50 12.14 1.73 -18.03
N LYS A 51 13.25 2.46 -18.20
CA LYS A 51 13.33 3.91 -18.45
C LYS A 51 12.87 4.80 -17.30
N ILE A 52 12.59 4.24 -16.13
CA ILE A 52 12.19 4.97 -14.92
C ILE A 52 13.45 5.24 -14.11
N LYS A 53 13.75 6.51 -13.84
CA LYS A 53 14.88 6.89 -12.98
C LYS A 53 14.59 6.45 -11.55
N ILE A 54 15.47 5.60 -11.03
CA ILE A 54 15.41 5.14 -9.64
C ILE A 54 16.12 6.13 -8.73
N ALA A 55 17.40 6.36 -9.03
CA ALA A 55 18.32 7.17 -8.24
C ALA A 55 19.60 7.44 -9.05
N ASP A 56 20.49 8.28 -8.52
CA ASP A 56 21.84 8.39 -9.06
C ASP A 56 22.72 7.24 -8.53
N LEU A 57 23.74 6.84 -9.29
CA LEU A 57 24.64 5.74 -8.90
C LEU A 57 25.26 5.95 -7.51
N ILE A 58 25.69 7.17 -7.19
CA ILE A 58 26.24 7.52 -5.87
C ILE A 58 25.27 7.27 -4.71
N GLU A 59 23.96 7.37 -4.95
CA GLU A 59 22.95 7.15 -3.91
C GLU A 59 22.77 5.65 -3.65
N LEU A 60 22.67 4.84 -4.72
CA LEU A 60 22.49 3.39 -4.59
C LEU A 60 23.72 2.68 -4.02
N THR A 61 24.92 3.18 -4.32
CA THR A 61 26.17 2.55 -3.83
C THR A 61 26.37 2.62 -2.32
N ARG A 62 25.59 3.47 -1.62
CA ARG A 62 25.59 3.60 -0.16
C ARG A 62 24.58 2.68 0.53
N GLN A 63 23.79 1.94 -0.25
CA GLN A 63 22.68 1.13 0.24
C GLN A 63 23.02 -0.36 0.19
N ASP A 64 22.42 -1.14 1.08
CA ASP A 64 22.42 -2.59 1.00
C ASP A 64 21.42 -3.11 -0.05
N SER A 65 21.50 -4.40 -0.38
CA SER A 65 20.65 -5.05 -1.39
C SER A 65 19.14 -4.90 -1.11
N ALA A 66 18.70 -5.01 0.14
CA ALA A 66 17.28 -4.88 0.49
C ALA A 66 16.81 -3.42 0.37
N SER A 67 17.65 -2.47 0.75
CA SER A 67 17.40 -1.03 0.57
C SER A 67 17.33 -0.63 -0.91
N ILE A 68 18.19 -1.21 -1.76
CA ILE A 68 18.13 -1.04 -3.22
C ILE A 68 16.84 -1.61 -3.77
N LEU A 69 16.48 -2.86 -3.41
CA LEU A 69 15.22 -3.47 -3.83
C LEU A 69 14.03 -2.59 -3.46
N ARG A 70 13.99 -2.10 -2.21
CA ARG A 70 12.88 -1.27 -1.74
C ARG A 70 12.78 0.05 -2.51
N SER A 71 13.91 0.69 -2.80
CA SER A 71 13.96 1.92 -3.58
C SER A 71 13.43 1.71 -5.01
N ILE A 72 13.84 0.62 -5.66
CA ILE A 72 13.34 0.23 -6.98
C ILE A 72 11.85 -0.06 -6.93
N GLN A 73 11.40 -0.90 -5.98
CA GLN A 73 9.99 -1.25 -5.82
C GLN A 73 9.11 -0.01 -5.67
N ILE A 74 9.47 0.93 -4.77
CA ILE A 74 8.71 2.17 -4.56
C ILE A 74 8.56 2.93 -5.88
N LYS A 75 9.64 3.09 -6.66
CA LYS A 75 9.56 3.82 -7.92
C LYS A 75 8.73 3.10 -8.99
N LEU A 76 8.84 1.78 -9.09
CA LEU A 76 8.12 1.00 -10.09
C LEU A 76 6.63 0.87 -9.75
N PHE A 77 6.29 0.66 -8.49
CA PHE A 77 4.90 0.70 -8.01
C PHE A 77 4.26 2.09 -8.23
N GLU A 78 4.99 3.16 -7.93
CA GLU A 78 4.52 4.55 -8.10
C GLU A 78 4.19 4.79 -9.57
N HIS A 79 5.14 4.47 -10.45
CA HIS A 79 4.96 4.61 -11.89
C HIS A 79 3.79 3.76 -12.41
N ALA A 80 3.67 2.50 -11.99
CA ALA A 80 2.58 1.62 -12.41
C ALA A 80 1.20 2.16 -11.99
N ALA A 81 1.06 2.69 -10.77
CA ALA A 81 -0.20 3.27 -10.32
C ALA A 81 -0.57 4.55 -11.08
N LEU A 82 0.40 5.46 -11.29
CA LEU A 82 0.16 6.68 -12.06
C LEU A 82 -0.20 6.38 -13.52
N GLN A 83 0.48 5.38 -14.11
CA GLN A 83 0.17 4.92 -15.47
C GLN A 83 -1.23 4.31 -15.56
N ALA A 84 -1.62 3.46 -14.60
CA ALA A 84 -2.94 2.83 -14.54
C ALA A 84 -4.10 3.85 -14.49
N MET A 85 -3.87 5.01 -13.87
CA MET A 85 -4.85 6.09 -13.81
C MET A 85 -4.94 6.94 -15.08
N GLY A 86 -4.01 6.79 -16.03
CA GLY A 86 -3.78 7.79 -17.08
C GLY A 86 -3.50 9.17 -16.47
N ALA A 87 -2.84 9.22 -15.31
CA ALA A 87 -2.68 10.43 -14.53
C ALA A 87 -1.76 11.45 -15.22
N ARG A 88 -1.96 12.73 -14.87
CA ARG A 88 -1.04 13.80 -15.25
C ARG A 88 0.31 13.61 -14.55
N PRO A 89 1.42 14.14 -15.10
CA PRO A 89 2.77 13.96 -14.56
C PRO A 89 2.96 14.40 -13.11
N ASP A 90 2.07 15.25 -12.58
CA ASP A 90 2.25 15.92 -11.30
C ASP A 90 1.54 15.24 -10.12
N LEU A 91 0.78 14.17 -10.39
CA LEU A 91 0.00 13.48 -9.37
C LEU A 91 0.92 12.68 -8.44
N LYS A 92 0.74 12.82 -7.12
CA LYS A 92 1.61 12.16 -6.13
C LYS A 92 0.93 11.00 -5.43
N VAL A 93 1.69 9.95 -5.15
CA VAL A 93 1.31 8.89 -4.21
C VAL A 93 1.61 9.36 -2.78
N LEU A 94 0.61 9.31 -1.91
CA LEU A 94 0.70 9.76 -0.52
C LEU A 94 0.89 8.60 0.46
N ILE A 95 0.18 7.49 0.24
CA ILE A 95 0.15 6.36 1.19
C ILE A 95 0.43 5.06 0.46
N TRP A 96 1.16 4.18 1.15
CA TRP A 96 1.62 2.88 0.68
C TRP A 96 1.25 1.81 1.68
N SER A 97 0.26 0.99 1.35
CA SER A 97 -0.27 -0.02 2.26
C SER A 97 -0.08 -1.41 1.65
N PRO A 98 0.71 -2.31 2.27
CA PRO A 98 0.76 -3.69 1.83
C PRO A 98 -0.59 -4.37 2.09
N VAL A 99 -0.96 -5.32 1.23
CA VAL A 99 -2.17 -6.13 1.40
C VAL A 99 -1.77 -7.50 1.94
N ASP A 100 -2.26 -7.80 3.14
CA ASP A 100 -2.11 -9.13 3.72
C ASP A 100 -3.04 -10.12 2.99
N VAL A 101 -2.42 -11.05 2.27
CA VAL A 101 -3.10 -12.10 1.50
C VAL A 101 -2.70 -13.49 2.00
N VAL A 102 -3.60 -14.45 1.84
CA VAL A 102 -3.31 -15.87 2.09
C VAL A 102 -2.35 -16.37 1.01
N GLN A 103 -1.32 -17.11 1.40
CA GLN A 103 -0.35 -17.70 0.46
C GLN A 103 -0.70 -19.17 0.17
N PRO A 104 -0.37 -19.70 -1.02
CA PRO A 104 0.37 -19.04 -2.11
C PRO A 104 -0.51 -18.13 -3.00
N GLN A 105 0.11 -17.11 -3.59
CA GLN A 105 -0.49 -16.27 -4.64
C GLN A 105 0.32 -16.32 -5.94
N ALA A 106 -0.33 -15.98 -7.06
CA ALA A 106 0.33 -15.86 -8.36
C ALA A 106 1.28 -14.65 -8.45
N PHE A 107 1.18 -13.71 -7.49
CA PHE A 107 2.05 -12.55 -7.34
C PHE A 107 2.91 -12.68 -6.09
N ALA A 108 4.07 -12.02 -6.10
CA ALA A 108 5.01 -11.96 -4.97
C ALA A 108 4.53 -11.00 -3.87
N SER A 109 3.94 -9.86 -4.25
CA SER A 109 3.37 -8.91 -3.29
C SER A 109 2.23 -8.11 -3.91
N LEU A 110 1.33 -7.59 -3.06
CA LEU A 110 0.21 -6.73 -3.46
C LEU A 110 0.22 -5.49 -2.57
N TRP A 111 0.14 -4.32 -3.18
CA TRP A 111 0.20 -3.02 -2.50
C TRP A 111 -0.94 -2.12 -2.97
N ILE A 112 -1.52 -1.36 -2.04
CA ILE A 112 -2.46 -0.28 -2.31
C ILE A 112 -1.69 1.04 -2.22
N LEU A 113 -1.75 1.81 -3.30
CA LEU A 113 -1.20 3.15 -3.39
C LEU A 113 -2.36 4.14 -3.37
N THR A 114 -2.41 4.99 -2.34
CA THR A 114 -3.38 6.09 -2.26
C THR A 114 -2.73 7.33 -2.82
N VAL A 115 -3.30 7.90 -3.88
CA VAL A 115 -2.83 9.14 -4.49
C VAL A 115 -3.51 10.36 -3.87
N GLU A 116 -3.02 11.55 -4.16
CA GLU A 116 -3.54 12.82 -3.61
C GLU A 116 -5.04 13.08 -3.86
N THR A 117 -5.63 12.43 -4.86
CA THR A 117 -7.08 12.49 -5.14
C THR A 117 -7.89 11.53 -4.26
N ASN A 118 -7.25 10.92 -3.27
CA ASN A 118 -7.75 9.82 -2.44
C ASN A 118 -8.11 8.54 -3.21
N LYS A 119 -7.84 8.46 -4.52
CA LYS A 119 -7.99 7.20 -5.27
C LYS A 119 -7.01 6.15 -4.77
N ARG A 120 -7.51 4.92 -4.60
CA ARG A 120 -6.75 3.77 -4.10
C ARG A 120 -6.49 2.79 -5.24
N ILE A 121 -5.25 2.68 -5.70
CA ILE A 121 -4.88 1.76 -6.79
C ILE A 121 -4.11 0.59 -6.22
N ALA A 122 -4.57 -0.63 -6.49
CA ALA A 122 -3.83 -1.82 -6.15
C ALA A 122 -2.87 -2.20 -7.28
N ILE A 123 -1.60 -2.42 -6.94
CA ILE A 123 -0.57 -2.91 -7.85
C ILE A 123 0.00 -4.21 -7.29
N ALA A 124 0.03 -5.24 -8.12
CA ALA A 124 0.66 -6.52 -7.82
C ALA A 124 2.05 -6.59 -8.45
N GLU A 125 3.00 -7.11 -7.68
CA GLU A 125 4.34 -7.45 -8.13
C GLU A 125 4.38 -8.94 -8.52
N TYR A 126 4.67 -9.23 -9.77
CA TYR A 126 4.82 -10.58 -10.31
C TYR A 126 6.29 -10.87 -10.59
N ILE A 127 6.66 -12.15 -10.56
CA ILE A 127 7.89 -12.64 -11.18
C ILE A 127 7.49 -13.43 -12.41
N ARG A 128 7.75 -12.89 -13.61
CA ARG A 128 7.51 -13.56 -14.89
C ARG A 128 8.82 -13.60 -15.68
N ASP A 129 9.14 -14.76 -16.24
CA ASP A 129 10.38 -14.97 -17.00
C ASP A 129 11.66 -14.51 -16.26
N GLY A 130 11.68 -14.72 -14.94
CA GLY A 130 12.81 -14.33 -14.08
C GLY A 130 12.94 -12.82 -13.85
N GLN A 131 11.92 -12.02 -14.20
CA GLN A 131 11.90 -10.58 -14.00
C GLN A 131 10.72 -10.13 -13.15
N ARG A 132 10.94 -9.11 -12.33
CA ARG A 132 9.89 -8.42 -11.57
C ARG A 132 9.09 -7.50 -12.48
N ILE A 133 7.77 -7.66 -12.45
CA ILE A 133 6.81 -6.85 -13.22
C ILE A 133 5.76 -6.31 -12.24
N TYR A 134 5.32 -5.07 -12.45
CA TYR A 134 4.38 -4.35 -11.60
C TYR A 134 3.16 -3.99 -12.43
N GLU A 135 2.01 -4.56 -12.09
CA GLU A 135 0.77 -4.41 -12.87
C GLU A 135 -0.40 -4.06 -11.97
N GLN A 136 -1.36 -3.31 -12.50
CA GLN A 136 -2.59 -3.04 -11.78
C GLN A 136 -3.32 -4.33 -11.46
N TYR A 137 -3.63 -4.51 -10.17
CA TYR A 137 -4.47 -5.58 -9.70
C TYR A 137 -5.92 -5.11 -9.63
N THR A 138 -6.79 -5.81 -10.36
CA THR A 138 -8.24 -5.53 -10.33
C THR A 138 -8.94 -6.55 -9.45
N LEU A 139 -9.54 -6.07 -8.37
CA LEU A 139 -10.37 -6.87 -7.49
C LEU A 139 -11.83 -6.77 -7.94
N ASN A 140 -12.46 -7.91 -8.19
CA ASN A 140 -13.91 -7.98 -8.34
C ASN A 140 -14.54 -8.28 -6.97
N VAL A 141 -15.06 -7.23 -6.32
CA VAL A 141 -15.72 -7.34 -5.00
C VAL A 141 -16.97 -8.23 -5.00
N ASN A 142 -17.56 -8.51 -6.17
CA ASN A 142 -18.70 -9.42 -6.28
C ASN A 142 -18.27 -10.88 -6.48
N ASP A 143 -17.00 -11.12 -6.79
CA ASP A 143 -16.44 -12.46 -6.92
C ASP A 143 -15.99 -12.99 -5.55
N ARG A 144 -16.90 -13.71 -4.90
CA ARG A 144 -16.61 -14.36 -3.62
C ARG A 144 -15.45 -15.35 -3.69
N GLN A 145 -15.27 -16.03 -4.83
CA GLN A 145 -14.17 -16.97 -4.99
C GLN A 145 -12.83 -16.24 -5.00
N GLN A 146 -12.73 -15.11 -5.72
CA GLN A 146 -11.54 -14.26 -5.69
C GLN A 146 -11.25 -13.73 -4.29
N LEU A 147 -12.26 -13.24 -3.58
CA LEU A 147 -12.11 -12.76 -2.20
C LEU A 147 -11.64 -13.87 -1.25
N THR A 148 -12.21 -15.07 -1.35
CA THR A 148 -11.79 -16.22 -0.55
C THR A 148 -10.37 -16.69 -0.89
N GLN A 149 -9.98 -16.64 -2.16
CA GLN A 149 -8.61 -16.96 -2.58
C GLN A 149 -7.59 -15.97 -2.03
N LEU A 150 -7.91 -14.67 -2.04
CA LEU A 150 -7.01 -13.63 -1.54
C LEU A 150 -6.93 -13.60 -0.02
N PHE A 151 -8.07 -13.71 0.67
CA PHE A 151 -8.16 -13.38 2.08
C PHE A 151 -8.54 -14.55 3.00
N GLY A 152 -8.77 -15.72 2.42
CA GLY A 152 -9.20 -16.91 3.14
C GLY A 152 -10.71 -16.97 3.35
N PRO A 153 -11.20 -17.98 4.10
CA PRO A 153 -12.63 -18.21 4.27
C PRO A 153 -13.31 -17.03 4.97
N LEU A 154 -14.57 -16.80 4.60
CA LEU A 154 -15.40 -15.76 5.19
C LEU A 154 -15.57 -15.99 6.71
N HIS A 155 -15.33 -14.95 7.51
CA HIS A 155 -15.53 -14.99 8.95
C HIS A 155 -16.90 -14.43 9.34
N LYS A 156 -17.39 -14.78 10.53
CA LYS A 156 -18.58 -14.15 11.12
C LYS A 156 -18.15 -12.91 11.93
N GLY A 157 -18.60 -11.73 11.53
CA GLY A 157 -18.35 -10.47 12.23
C GLY A 157 -19.57 -10.00 13.02
N GLU A 158 -19.43 -8.85 13.69
CA GLU A 158 -20.54 -8.10 14.28
C GLU A 158 -21.42 -7.49 13.20
N TYR A 159 -20.80 -6.97 12.13
CA TYR A 159 -21.48 -6.38 10.99
C TYR A 159 -21.61 -7.37 9.83
N HIS A 160 -22.64 -7.19 9.01
CA HIS A 160 -22.99 -8.10 7.92
C HIS A 160 -22.48 -7.60 6.57
N ILE A 161 -22.20 -8.54 5.66
CA ILE A 161 -21.98 -8.21 4.26
C ILE A 161 -23.25 -7.54 3.73
N GLY A 162 -23.10 -6.36 3.13
CA GLY A 162 -24.22 -5.57 2.67
C GLY A 162 -24.42 -4.27 3.43
N ASP A 163 -24.01 -4.23 4.70
CA ASP A 163 -24.21 -3.08 5.57
C ASP A 163 -23.45 -1.86 5.03
N VAL A 164 -24.10 -0.71 5.07
CA VAL A 164 -23.47 0.59 4.80
C VAL A 164 -22.95 1.12 6.11
N VAL A 165 -21.66 1.43 6.15
CA VAL A 165 -20.95 1.88 7.34
C VAL A 165 -20.08 3.08 7.03
N THR A 166 -19.82 3.90 8.05
CA THR A 166 -18.82 4.95 7.97
C THR A 166 -17.53 4.44 8.60
N ILE A 167 -16.43 4.50 7.87
CA ILE A 167 -15.10 4.12 8.37
C ILE A 167 -14.28 5.36 8.68
N GLU A 168 -13.43 5.28 9.70
CA GLU A 168 -12.36 6.25 9.93
C GLU A 168 -10.99 5.63 9.57
N ASP A 169 -10.40 6.13 8.49
CA ASP A 169 -9.10 5.70 7.98
C ASP A 169 -8.21 6.94 7.79
N HIS A 170 -7.03 6.96 8.43
CA HIS A 170 -6.08 8.08 8.36
C HIS A 170 -6.70 9.49 8.56
N GLN A 171 -7.59 9.65 9.54
CA GLN A 171 -8.32 10.90 9.85
C GLN A 171 -9.34 11.34 8.79
N GLN A 172 -9.59 10.52 7.76
CA GLN A 172 -10.69 10.71 6.82
C GLN A 172 -11.85 9.80 7.19
N LYS A 173 -13.07 10.32 7.03
CA LYS A 173 -14.29 9.54 7.17
C LYS A 173 -14.87 9.26 5.79
N SER A 174 -15.12 7.99 5.52
CA SER A 174 -15.69 7.53 4.25
C SER A 174 -16.87 6.61 4.53
N ALA A 175 -17.98 6.81 3.84
CA ALA A 175 -19.07 5.85 3.83
C ALA A 175 -18.79 4.76 2.79
N GLY A 176 -19.12 3.51 3.10
CA GLY A 176 -18.91 2.39 2.19
C GLY A 176 -19.71 1.18 2.57
N LYS A 177 -19.68 0.17 1.72
CA LYS A 177 -20.42 -1.07 1.90
C LYS A 177 -19.47 -2.19 2.35
N ILE A 178 -19.86 -2.95 3.37
CA ILE A 178 -19.11 -4.15 3.75
C ILE A 178 -19.27 -5.20 2.66
N VAL A 179 -18.16 -5.61 2.04
CA VAL A 179 -18.12 -6.61 0.97
C VAL A 179 -17.54 -7.94 1.43
N TYR A 180 -16.75 -7.95 2.52
CA TYR A 180 -16.17 -9.17 3.06
C TYR A 180 -15.81 -9.02 4.54
N VAL A 181 -15.80 -10.14 5.28
CA VAL A 181 -15.42 -10.18 6.69
C VAL A 181 -14.25 -11.13 6.89
N LEU A 182 -13.21 -10.61 7.51
CA LEU A 182 -11.94 -11.27 7.76
C LEU A 182 -11.83 -11.66 9.24
N PRO A 183 -11.06 -12.72 9.55
CA PRO A 183 -10.68 -12.97 10.94
C PRO A 183 -9.89 -11.77 11.49
N ALA A 184 -9.87 -11.66 12.81
CA ALA A 184 -9.01 -10.72 13.49
C ALA A 184 -7.57 -10.84 12.98
N GLY A 185 -6.92 -9.69 12.75
CA GLY A 185 -5.52 -9.68 12.36
C GLY A 185 -4.66 -10.37 13.42
N LYS A 186 -3.55 -10.98 13.00
CA LYS A 186 -2.44 -11.19 13.93
C LYS A 186 -2.02 -9.80 14.40
N GLU A 187 -1.83 -9.61 15.72
CA GLU A 187 -1.28 -8.35 16.25
C GLU A 187 -0.09 -7.96 15.38
N SER A 188 -0.13 -6.75 14.83
CA SER A 188 0.97 -6.22 14.06
C SER A 188 2.20 -6.22 14.97
N THR A 189 3.15 -7.11 14.74
CA THR A 189 4.52 -6.98 15.26
C THR A 189 5.22 -5.87 14.49
N SER A 190 4.58 -4.72 14.33
CA SER A 190 5.21 -3.47 13.96
C SER A 190 6.09 -3.07 15.13
N ARG A 191 7.39 -2.86 14.84
CA ARG A 191 8.43 -2.31 15.70
C ARG A 191 7.86 -1.52 16.88
N LYS A 192 8.27 -1.90 18.10
CA LYS A 192 8.09 -1.09 19.32
C LYS A 192 8.70 0.30 19.09
N TYR A 193 7.91 1.24 18.58
CA TYR A 193 8.09 2.63 18.93
C TYR A 193 7.66 2.71 20.40
N THR A 194 8.63 2.82 21.29
CA THR A 194 8.40 3.25 22.67
C THR A 194 7.87 4.68 22.64
N ALA A 195 6.58 4.84 22.36
CA ALA A 195 5.84 6.04 22.69
C ALA A 195 5.69 6.05 24.21
N ARG A 196 6.55 6.85 24.84
CA ARG A 196 6.44 7.22 26.25
C ARG A 196 5.17 8.07 26.38
N SER A 197 4.27 7.64 27.26
CA SER A 197 3.09 8.36 27.77
C SER A 197 1.76 8.20 27.01
N GLY A 198 0.71 7.93 27.79
CA GLY A 198 -0.67 8.31 27.49
C GLY A 198 -1.57 7.16 27.07
N SER A 199 -2.25 6.53 28.03
CA SER A 199 -3.51 5.85 27.76
C SER A 199 -4.48 6.85 27.12
N MET A 200 -4.74 6.73 25.83
CA MET A 200 -5.84 7.46 25.20
C MET A 200 -7.14 6.72 25.50
N SER A 201 -7.77 7.12 26.61
CA SER A 201 -9.21 6.96 26.80
C SER A 201 -9.92 7.94 25.86
N MET A 202 -10.38 7.46 24.71
CA MET A 202 -11.42 8.15 23.94
C MET A 202 -12.76 7.54 24.36
N ARG A 203 -13.55 8.32 25.10
CA ARG A 203 -15.00 8.13 25.35
C ARG A 203 -15.47 6.68 25.46
N GLY A 204 -15.32 6.10 26.64
CA GLY A 204 -16.29 5.15 27.19
C GLY A 204 -16.31 3.72 26.64
N LYS A 205 -15.41 3.32 25.74
CA LYS A 205 -15.19 1.90 25.45
C LYS A 205 -13.81 1.51 25.96
N VAL A 206 -13.80 0.71 27.02
CA VAL A 206 -12.62 -0.02 27.48
C VAL A 206 -12.16 -0.86 26.30
N ALA A 207 -10.94 -0.63 25.83
CA ALA A 207 -10.29 -1.53 24.88
C ALA A 207 -10.01 -2.85 25.62
N THR A 208 -11.00 -3.71 25.71
CA THR A 208 -10.79 -5.12 25.97
C THR A 208 -10.03 -5.67 24.76
N ASN A 209 -8.99 -6.46 25.01
CA ASN A 209 -8.25 -7.27 24.04
C ASN A 209 -9.16 -8.36 23.43
N GLU A 210 -10.34 -7.99 22.95
CA GLU A 210 -11.25 -8.88 22.25
C GLU A 210 -10.87 -8.90 20.78
N VAL A 211 -10.79 -10.13 20.28
CA VAL A 211 -10.50 -10.53 18.91
C VAL A 211 -11.48 -9.82 17.97
N SER A 212 -11.14 -8.60 17.53
CA SER A 212 -12.00 -7.78 16.68
C SER A 212 -11.88 -8.23 15.24
N SER A 213 -13.03 -8.52 14.61
CA SER A 213 -13.05 -8.89 13.19
C SER A 213 -12.52 -7.73 12.35
N ARG A 214 -11.96 -8.05 11.18
CA ARG A 214 -11.60 -7.05 10.17
C ARG A 214 -12.62 -7.07 9.05
N TYR A 215 -12.86 -5.92 8.43
CA TYR A 215 -13.86 -5.77 7.38
C TYR A 215 -13.20 -5.23 6.13
N ILE A 216 -13.63 -5.74 4.98
CA ILE A 216 -13.34 -5.16 3.67
C ILE A 216 -14.54 -4.28 3.31
N VAL A 217 -14.28 -2.98 3.18
CA VAL A 217 -15.31 -1.96 2.94
C VAL A 217 -15.04 -1.29 1.60
N ASP A 218 -15.99 -1.39 0.68
CA ASP A 218 -15.93 -0.71 -0.61
C ASP A 218 -16.53 0.70 -0.50
N CYS A 219 -15.66 1.70 -0.59
CA CYS A 219 -15.98 3.13 -0.56
C CYS A 219 -16.08 3.75 -1.96
N GLN A 220 -16.00 2.95 -3.03
CA GLN A 220 -16.04 3.39 -4.42
C GLN A 220 -14.91 4.36 -4.84
N ASP A 221 -13.82 4.41 -4.07
CA ASP A 221 -12.62 5.20 -4.33
C ASP A 221 -11.47 4.36 -4.91
N GLY A 222 -11.72 3.09 -5.24
CA GLY A 222 -10.78 2.17 -5.87
C GLY A 222 -10.72 0.84 -5.15
N PHE A 223 -9.52 0.40 -4.75
CA PHE A 223 -9.37 -0.83 -3.98
C PHE A 223 -9.96 -0.68 -2.57
N PRO A 224 -10.81 -1.63 -2.11
CA PRO A 224 -11.51 -1.53 -0.83
C PRO A 224 -10.60 -1.29 0.38
N HIS A 225 -11.16 -0.63 1.39
CA HIS A 225 -10.48 -0.43 2.67
C HIS A 225 -10.51 -1.73 3.49
N MET A 226 -9.40 -2.02 4.16
CA MET A 226 -9.30 -3.09 5.15
C MET A 226 -9.24 -2.43 6.53
N VAL A 227 -10.31 -2.54 7.30
CA VAL A 227 -10.45 -1.83 8.57
C VAL A 227 -10.73 -2.80 9.72
N ASN A 228 -10.32 -2.44 10.93
CA ASN A 228 -10.71 -3.17 12.12
C ASN A 228 -12.12 -2.76 12.55
N GLN A 229 -12.81 -3.62 13.31
CA GLN A 229 -14.15 -3.36 13.84
C GLN A 229 -14.29 -2.01 14.55
N TRP A 230 -13.27 -1.60 15.32
CA TRP A 230 -13.29 -0.34 16.07
C TRP A 230 -13.23 0.91 15.18
N GLN A 231 -12.85 0.77 13.91
CA GLN A 231 -12.85 1.85 12.92
C GLN A 231 -14.21 2.01 12.23
N VAL A 232 -15.14 1.09 12.45
CA VAL A 232 -16.47 1.09 11.85
C VAL A 232 -17.43 1.84 12.77
N MET A 233 -18.08 2.87 12.21
CA MET A 233 -19.14 3.65 12.84
C MET A 233 -20.44 3.40 12.09
N ILE A 234 -21.48 3.01 12.81
CA ILE A 234 -22.86 3.04 12.32
C ILE A 234 -23.45 4.38 12.77
N GLU A 235 -23.91 5.19 11.82
CA GLU A 235 -24.86 6.25 12.15
C GLU A 235 -26.13 5.54 12.63
N ALA A 236 -26.44 5.63 13.92
CA ALA A 236 -27.69 5.11 14.42
C ALA A 236 -28.80 5.87 13.69
N ASP A 237 -29.58 5.17 12.88
CA ASP A 237 -30.85 5.68 12.39
C ASP A 237 -31.65 6.10 13.61
N ASP A 238 -31.94 7.40 13.71
CA ASP A 238 -32.81 8.00 14.72
C ASP A 238 -34.27 7.58 14.39
N GLU A 239 -34.56 6.27 14.46
CA GLU A 239 -35.91 5.72 14.50
C GLU A 239 -36.46 5.89 15.92
N SER A 240 -36.76 7.15 16.27
CA SER A 240 -37.76 7.45 17.30
C SER A 240 -38.82 8.42 16.75
N LYS A 241 -39.39 8.06 15.60
CA LYS A 241 -40.73 8.53 15.20
C LYS A 241 -41.74 7.39 15.32
N SER A 242 -42.61 7.60 16.32
CA SER A 242 -44.01 7.16 16.42
C SER A 242 -44.33 5.77 17.00
N SER A 243 -44.91 5.81 18.20
CA SER A 243 -46.14 5.07 18.49
C SER A 243 -47.04 5.92 19.41
N SER A 244 -48.08 6.52 18.82
CA SER A 244 -49.29 7.09 19.48
C SER A 244 -50.13 5.96 20.12
N PRO A 245 -51.38 6.14 20.64
CA PRO A 245 -52.19 7.33 20.98
C PRO A 245 -52.85 7.24 22.39
N SER A 246 -53.48 8.31 22.89
CA SER A 246 -54.63 8.14 23.81
C SER A 246 -55.55 9.36 23.81
N SER A 247 -56.73 9.16 23.23
CA SER A 247 -57.90 10.01 23.35
C SER A 247 -58.71 9.57 24.57
N SER A 248 -59.09 10.51 25.44
CA SER A 248 -60.24 10.45 26.38
C SER A 248 -60.28 11.80 27.13
N VAL A 249 -61.12 12.78 26.78
CA VAL A 249 -62.58 12.96 27.03
C VAL A 249 -62.98 13.12 28.51
N SER A 250 -63.47 14.33 28.83
CA SER A 250 -64.36 14.80 29.93
C SER A 250 -63.80 14.79 31.37
N VAL A 251 -64.06 15.77 32.25
CA VAL A 251 -65.23 16.67 32.46
C VAL A 251 -64.81 18.13 32.60
#